data_AF-A0A090WXA6-F1
#
_entry.id   AF-A0A090WXA6-F1
#
_cell.length_a   1.000
_cell.length_b   1.000
_cell.length_c   1.000
_cell.angle_alpha   90.00
_cell.angle_beta   90.00
_cell.angle_gamma   90.00
#
_symmetry.space_group_name_H-M   'P 1'
#
loop_
_entity.id
_entity.type
_entity.pdbx_description
1 polymer ?
#
loop_
_entity_poly.entity_id
_entity_poly.type
_entity_poly.pdbx_seq_one_letter_code
_entity_poly.pdbx_strand_id
1 'polypeptide(L)'
;MIQEGHAKGLLFDQPVENMGYFYLLAAVVLMGVIQILAGVFKLGKFVRLIPHPVMLGFVNGLAIVIFMAQLGMFTENTKDIFGQNMRKTESKELVYNIKDGAVTDLVSNIELFSIKDKSVVNVNTGEEVYIMSDNQVFDSKTKKVVFNIQDNGFYSVKDSGVVKSRLEGNTLYIMIGLVLLTMLIVWGGYQS
;
A
#
# COMPACT_ATOMS: atom_id res chain seq x y z
N MET A 1 -1.10 -7.89 -42.33
CA MET A 1 -2.22 -8.57 -41.62
C MET A 1 -1.82 -9.24 -40.31
N ILE A 2 -0.59 -9.78 -40.14
CA ILE A 2 -0.17 -10.38 -38.84
C ILE A 2 0.40 -9.33 -37.86
N GLN A 3 0.96 -8.24 -38.40
CA GLN A 3 1.55 -7.14 -37.60
C GLN A 3 0.50 -6.23 -36.94
N GLU A 4 -0.65 -6.02 -37.61
CA GLU A 4 -1.79 -5.26 -37.04
C GLU A 4 -2.53 -6.03 -35.94
N GLY A 5 -2.52 -7.38 -36.00
CA GLY A 5 -3.08 -8.23 -34.95
C GLY A 5 -2.27 -8.15 -33.64
N HIS A 6 -0.94 -8.10 -33.74
CA HIS A 6 -0.05 -7.91 -32.59
C HIS A 6 -0.19 -6.52 -31.95
N ALA A 7 -0.36 -5.47 -32.76
CA ALA A 7 -0.57 -4.11 -32.25
C ALA A 7 -1.90 -3.98 -31.47
N LYS A 8 -2.99 -4.57 -31.98
CA LYS A 8 -4.28 -4.57 -31.27
C LYS A 8 -4.25 -5.42 -30.00
N GLY A 9 -3.54 -6.55 -29.98
CA GLY A 9 -3.36 -7.39 -28.79
C GLY A 9 -2.65 -6.68 -27.63
N LEU A 10 -1.63 -5.86 -27.94
CA LEU A 10 -0.92 -5.04 -26.95
C LEU A 10 -1.78 -3.88 -26.40
N LEU A 11 -2.76 -3.36 -27.16
CA LEU A 11 -3.66 -2.31 -26.66
C LEU A 11 -4.65 -2.81 -25.60
N PHE A 12 -4.97 -4.11 -25.58
CA PHE A 12 -5.85 -4.70 -24.56
C PHE A 12 -5.10 -5.14 -23.30
N ASP A 13 -3.78 -5.31 -23.38
CA ASP A 13 -2.92 -5.80 -22.29
C ASP A 13 -2.29 -4.66 -21.46
N GLN A 14 -2.42 -3.41 -21.92
CA GLN A 14 -2.02 -2.24 -21.15
C GLN A 14 -3.19 -1.84 -20.24
N PRO A 15 -3.17 -2.11 -18.92
CA PRO A 15 -4.17 -1.60 -18.02
C PRO A 15 -4.05 -0.07 -18.03
N VAL A 16 -4.96 0.61 -18.73
CA VAL A 16 -4.96 2.07 -18.71
C VAL A 16 -5.23 2.49 -17.26
N GLU A 17 -4.26 3.20 -16.68
CA GLU A 17 -4.35 3.66 -15.30
C GLU A 17 -5.66 4.44 -15.09
N ASN A 18 -6.36 4.16 -13.99
CA ASN A 18 -7.64 4.77 -13.61
C ASN A 18 -8.91 4.32 -14.33
N MET A 19 -8.87 3.33 -15.24
CA MET A 19 -10.08 2.81 -15.89
C MET A 19 -11.15 2.36 -14.88
N GLY A 20 -10.74 1.72 -13.77
CA GLY A 20 -11.66 1.30 -12.71
C GLY A 20 -12.49 2.45 -12.12
N TYR A 21 -11.91 3.64 -11.95
CA TYR A 21 -12.62 4.81 -11.45
C TYR A 21 -13.66 5.32 -12.46
N PHE A 22 -13.32 5.34 -13.74
CA PHE A 22 -14.25 5.75 -14.80
C PHE A 22 -15.42 4.77 -14.93
N TYR A 23 -15.16 3.45 -14.85
CA TYR A 23 -16.23 2.45 -14.84
C TYR A 23 -17.13 2.58 -13.62
N LEU A 24 -16.57 2.85 -12.44
CA LEU A 24 -17.36 3.08 -11.23
C LEU A 24 -18.25 4.32 -11.37
N LEU A 25 -17.71 5.43 -11.86
CA LEU A 25 -18.51 6.64 -12.13
C LEU A 25 -19.60 6.40 -13.17
N ALA A 26 -19.27 5.74 -14.28
CA ALA A 26 -20.24 5.38 -15.31
C ALA A 26 -21.36 4.48 -14.74
N ALA A 27 -21.01 3.51 -13.89
CA ALA A 27 -21.98 2.65 -13.23
C ALA A 27 -22.89 3.41 -12.26
N VAL A 28 -22.35 4.35 -11.48
CA VAL A 28 -23.15 5.20 -10.57
C VAL A 28 -24.11 6.10 -11.34
N VAL A 29 -23.65 6.74 -12.42
CA VAL A 29 -24.50 7.57 -13.28
C VAL A 29 -25.60 6.71 -13.93
N LEU A 30 -25.24 5.56 -14.47
CA LEU A 30 -26.19 4.62 -15.06
C LEU A 30 -27.23 4.15 -14.03
N MET A 31 -26.80 3.82 -12.82
CA MET A 31 -27.67 3.44 -11.70
C MET A 31 -28.66 4.56 -11.37
N GLY A 32 -28.21 5.81 -11.33
CA GLY A 32 -29.09 6.97 -11.14
C GLY A 32 -30.11 7.14 -12.27
N VAL A 33 -29.72 6.96 -13.53
CA VAL A 33 -30.65 7.00 -14.67
C VAL A 33 -31.70 5.89 -14.56
N ILE A 34 -31.30 4.67 -14.22
CA ILE A 34 -32.21 3.54 -14.01
C ILE A 34 -33.19 3.82 -12.86
N GLN A 35 -32.72 4.42 -11.77
CA GLN A 35 -33.58 4.81 -10.64
C GLN A 35 -34.64 5.84 -11.05
N ILE A 36 -34.26 6.86 -11.84
CA ILE A 36 -35.20 7.87 -12.36
C ILE A 36 -36.26 7.21 -13.25
N LEU A 37 -35.84 6.36 -14.20
CA LEU A 37 -36.77 5.63 -15.07
C LEU A 37 -37.72 4.75 -14.24
N ALA A 38 -37.20 3.99 -13.27
CA ALA A 38 -38.01 3.18 -12.38
C ALA A 38 -39.03 4.01 -11.56
N GLY A 39 -38.65 5.23 -11.15
CA GLY A 39 -39.54 6.20 -10.51
C GLY A 39 -40.67 6.68 -11.42
N VAL A 40 -40.35 7.04 -12.66
CA VAL A 40 -41.34 7.47 -13.68
C VAL A 40 -42.35 6.36 -13.99
N PHE A 41 -41.88 5.12 -14.11
CA PHE A 41 -42.73 3.95 -14.33
C PHE A 41 -43.44 3.42 -13.07
N LYS A 42 -43.29 4.11 -11.92
CA LYS A 42 -43.88 3.74 -10.61
C LYS A 42 -43.56 2.30 -10.19
N LEU A 43 -42.38 1.79 -10.55
CA LEU A 43 -41.94 0.44 -10.22
C LEU A 43 -41.66 0.24 -8.72
N GLY A 44 -41.68 1.32 -7.92
CA GLY A 44 -41.54 1.28 -6.46
C GLY A 44 -42.59 0.39 -5.77
N LYS A 45 -43.77 0.15 -6.38
CA LYS A 45 -44.76 -0.78 -5.82
C LYS A 45 -44.26 -2.23 -5.80
N PHE A 46 -43.35 -2.61 -6.72
CA PHE A 46 -42.79 -3.96 -6.79
C PHE A 46 -41.72 -4.22 -5.71
N VAL A 47 -41.07 -3.18 -5.19
CA VAL A 47 -40.10 -3.31 -4.08
C VAL A 47 -40.77 -3.85 -2.81
N ARG A 48 -42.08 -3.64 -2.63
CA ARG A 48 -42.85 -4.21 -1.51
C ARG A 48 -43.06 -5.72 -1.61
N LEU A 49 -42.75 -6.35 -2.75
CA LEU A 49 -42.80 -7.82 -2.90
C LEU A 49 -41.52 -8.50 -2.38
N ILE A 50 -40.50 -7.73 -1.98
CA ILE A 50 -39.27 -8.29 -1.44
C ILE A 50 -39.57 -8.91 -0.07
N PRO A 51 -39.32 -10.22 0.11
CA PRO A 51 -39.58 -10.87 1.39
C PRO A 51 -38.74 -10.26 2.52
N HIS A 52 -39.37 -10.04 3.68
CA HIS A 52 -38.69 -9.56 4.89
C HIS A 52 -37.42 -10.37 5.26
N PRO A 53 -37.38 -11.71 5.12
CA PRO A 53 -36.17 -12.50 5.38
C PRO A 53 -34.98 -12.14 4.48
N VAL A 54 -35.23 -11.73 3.23
CA VAL A 54 -34.17 -11.37 2.28
C VAL A 54 -33.54 -10.03 2.67
N MET A 55 -34.35 -9.06 3.09
CA MET A 55 -33.87 -7.77 3.59
C MET A 55 -33.06 -7.93 4.88
N LEU A 56 -33.52 -8.75 5.81
CA LEU A 56 -32.80 -9.12 7.04
C LEU A 56 -31.43 -9.75 6.74
N GLY A 57 -31.40 -10.72 5.82
CA GLY A 57 -30.16 -11.38 5.39
C GLY A 57 -29.18 -10.41 4.74
N PHE A 58 -29.66 -9.50 3.89
CA PHE A 58 -28.82 -8.50 3.22
C PHE A 58 -28.15 -7.55 4.21
N VAL A 59 -28.89 -7.01 5.19
CA VAL A 59 -28.33 -6.07 6.18
C VAL A 59 -27.33 -6.76 7.11
N ASN A 60 -27.62 -7.99 7.56
CA ASN A 60 -26.66 -8.77 8.35
C ASN A 60 -25.38 -9.09 7.55
N GLY A 61 -25.50 -9.43 6.26
CA GLY A 61 -24.35 -9.63 5.39
C GLY A 61 -23.52 -8.36 5.20
N LEU A 62 -24.18 -7.21 4.99
CA LEU A 62 -23.52 -5.91 4.88
C LEU A 62 -22.76 -5.55 6.17
N ALA A 63 -23.34 -5.81 7.34
CA ALA A 63 -22.70 -5.58 8.63
C ALA A 63 -21.38 -6.38 8.76
N ILE A 64 -21.37 -7.65 8.34
CA ILE A 64 -20.17 -8.49 8.36
C ILE A 64 -19.10 -7.94 7.40
N VAL A 65 -19.47 -7.53 6.19
CA VAL A 65 -18.51 -6.97 5.23
C VAL A 65 -17.88 -5.67 5.75
N ILE A 66 -18.69 -4.79 6.35
CA ILE A 66 -18.19 -3.55 6.96
C ILE A 66 -17.25 -3.88 8.13
N PHE A 67 -17.62 -4.85 8.98
CA PHE A 67 -16.77 -5.29 10.08
C PHE A 67 -15.43 -5.83 9.59
N MET A 68 -15.42 -6.69 8.56
CA MET A 68 -14.19 -7.18 7.96
C MET A 68 -13.31 -6.06 7.37
N ALA A 69 -13.93 -5.07 6.72
CA ALA A 69 -13.19 -3.90 6.20
C ALA A 69 -12.55 -3.09 7.33
N GLN A 70 -13.24 -2.95 8.46
CA GLN A 70 -12.72 -2.28 9.65
C GLN A 70 -11.57 -3.03 10.30
N LEU A 71 -11.60 -4.37 10.31
CA LEU A 71 -10.48 -5.17 10.79
C LEU A 71 -9.19 -4.89 10.00
N GLY A 72 -9.31 -4.61 8.70
CA GLY A 72 -8.18 -4.24 7.84
C GLY A 72 -7.53 -2.90 8.19
N MET A 73 -8.19 -2.04 8.96
CA MET A 73 -7.65 -0.74 9.41
C MET A 73 -6.79 -0.85 10.67
N PHE A 74 -6.69 -2.02 11.31
CA PHE A 74 -5.84 -2.22 12.49
C PHE A 74 -4.34 -2.34 12.19
N THR A 75 -3.94 -2.16 10.94
CA THR A 75 -2.54 -2.14 10.53
C THR A 75 -2.21 -0.79 9.90
N GLU A 76 -1.07 -0.22 10.27
CA GLU A 76 -0.57 1.03 9.71
C GLU A 76 0.76 0.81 8.99
N ASN A 77 1.06 1.66 8.03
CA ASN A 77 2.35 1.61 7.35
C ASN A 77 3.41 2.15 8.30
N THR A 78 4.45 1.35 8.57
CA THR A 78 5.60 1.80 9.36
C THR A 78 6.28 2.94 8.62
N LYS A 79 6.65 4.00 9.36
CA LYS A 79 7.37 5.13 8.80
C LYS A 79 8.88 4.92 8.91
N ASP A 80 9.61 5.29 7.87
CA ASP A 80 11.07 5.33 7.90
C ASP A 80 11.59 6.61 8.58
N ILE A 81 12.92 6.73 8.69
CA ILE A 81 13.61 7.89 9.27
C ILE A 81 13.30 9.23 8.58
N PHE A 82 12.70 9.22 7.38
CA PHE A 82 12.29 10.40 6.63
C PHE A 82 10.77 10.65 6.68
N GLY A 83 10.02 9.85 7.44
CA GLY A 83 8.56 9.92 7.53
C GLY A 83 7.81 9.35 6.32
N GLN A 84 8.51 8.65 5.42
CA GLN A 84 7.91 7.95 4.28
C GLN A 84 7.52 6.51 4.67
N ASN A 85 6.73 5.84 3.83
CA ASN A 85 6.30 4.48 4.09
C ASN A 85 7.48 3.50 3.89
N MET A 86 7.97 2.93 5.00
CA MET A 86 9.11 2.02 5.02
C MET A 86 8.94 0.89 4.00
N ARG A 87 9.93 0.73 3.13
CA ARG A 87 9.95 -0.31 2.11
C ARG A 87 10.44 -1.63 2.71
N LYS A 88 9.78 -2.72 2.37
CA LYS A 88 10.26 -4.06 2.64
C LYS A 88 11.23 -4.42 1.53
N THR A 89 12.51 -4.50 1.84
CA THR A 89 13.57 -4.79 0.87
C THR A 89 14.15 -6.17 1.08
N GLU A 90 14.21 -6.97 0.01
CA GLU A 90 14.92 -8.25 -0.01
C GLU A 90 16.32 -8.06 -0.60
N SER A 91 17.31 -8.65 0.06
CA SER A 91 18.72 -8.55 -0.34
C SER A 91 19.04 -9.63 -1.38
N LYS A 92 19.60 -9.26 -2.52
CA LYS A 92 19.93 -10.21 -3.60
C LYS A 92 21.42 -10.50 -3.72
N GLU A 93 22.18 -9.50 -4.15
CA GLU A 93 23.57 -9.65 -4.55
C GLU A 93 24.42 -8.64 -3.78
N LEU A 94 25.61 -9.06 -3.38
CA LEU A 94 26.58 -8.18 -2.73
C LEU A 94 27.12 -7.18 -3.78
N VAL A 95 26.95 -5.89 -3.52
CA VAL A 95 27.35 -4.78 -4.42
C VAL A 95 28.55 -4.01 -3.89
N TYR A 96 28.74 -3.95 -2.56
CA TYR A 96 29.94 -3.38 -1.95
C TYR A 96 30.39 -4.18 -0.74
N ASN A 97 31.70 -4.27 -0.51
CA ASN A 97 32.27 -4.96 0.65
C ASN A 97 32.60 -3.94 1.75
N ILE A 98 32.32 -4.25 3.01
CA ILE A 98 32.68 -3.38 4.14
C ILE A 98 33.94 -3.95 4.78
N LYS A 99 35.03 -3.18 4.77
CA LYS A 99 36.30 -3.52 5.43
C LYS A 99 36.77 -2.32 6.23
N ASP A 100 37.17 -2.54 7.48
CA ASP A 100 37.79 -1.54 8.35
C ASP A 100 37.01 -0.21 8.47
N GLY A 101 35.68 -0.25 8.38
CA GLY A 101 34.83 0.94 8.47
C GLY A 101 34.71 1.75 7.17
N ALA A 102 35.19 1.21 6.04
CA ALA A 102 35.02 1.78 4.71
C ALA A 102 34.27 0.83 3.77
N VAL A 103 33.51 1.41 2.85
CA VAL A 103 32.80 0.71 1.78
C VAL A 103 33.73 0.63 0.57
N THR A 104 34.10 -0.59 0.20
CA THR A 104 35.06 -0.91 -0.86
C THR A 104 34.38 -1.58 -2.05
N ASP A 105 34.91 -1.33 -3.25
CA ASP A 105 34.48 -2.00 -4.48
C ASP A 105 34.85 -3.50 -4.46
N LEU A 106 33.95 -4.39 -4.93
CA LEU A 106 34.19 -5.85 -4.90
C LEU A 106 35.38 -6.28 -5.75
N VAL A 107 35.64 -5.59 -6.85
CA VAL A 107 36.65 -5.99 -7.83
C VAL A 107 37.95 -5.25 -7.55
N SER A 108 37.87 -3.97 -7.23
CA SER A 108 39.04 -3.09 -7.15
C SER A 108 39.61 -2.92 -5.74
N ASN A 109 38.88 -3.32 -4.67
CA ASN A 109 39.22 -3.04 -3.26
C ASN A 109 39.56 -1.56 -2.96
N ILE A 110 39.12 -0.63 -3.81
CA ILE A 110 39.31 0.81 -3.60
C ILE A 110 38.25 1.25 -2.58
N GLU A 111 38.66 2.02 -1.57
CA GLU A 111 37.76 2.67 -0.63
C GLU A 111 36.97 3.77 -1.36
N LEU A 112 35.67 3.54 -1.53
CA LEU A 112 34.77 4.46 -2.23
C LEU A 112 34.09 5.41 -1.23
N PHE A 113 33.73 4.87 -0.06
CA PHE A 113 33.00 5.61 0.96
C PHE A 113 33.55 5.30 2.35
N SER A 114 33.56 6.31 3.22
CA SER A 114 33.88 6.18 4.64
C SER A 114 32.59 6.17 5.45
N ILE A 115 32.46 5.20 6.35
CA ILE A 115 31.30 5.09 7.25
C ILE A 115 31.59 5.92 8.50
N LYS A 116 30.78 6.96 8.72
CA LYS A 116 30.85 7.79 9.92
C LYS A 116 29.52 7.71 10.67
N ASP A 117 29.52 6.96 11.76
CA ASP A 117 28.35 6.65 12.59
C ASP A 117 27.21 6.01 11.79
N LYS A 118 26.32 6.85 11.23
CA LYS A 118 25.14 6.47 10.45
C LYS A 118 25.16 7.05 9.04
N SER A 119 26.11 7.92 8.72
CA SER A 119 26.24 8.54 7.40
C SER A 119 27.40 7.90 6.63
N VAL A 120 27.19 7.67 5.34
CA VAL A 120 28.18 7.17 4.40
C VAL A 120 28.65 8.35 3.56
N VAL A 121 29.92 8.70 3.72
CA VAL A 121 30.54 9.88 3.12
C VAL A 121 31.43 9.45 1.97
N ASN A 122 31.40 10.17 0.84
CA ASN A 122 32.31 9.88 -0.27
C ASN A 122 33.73 10.32 0.07
N VAL A 123 34.72 9.43 -0.12
CA VAL A 123 36.13 9.70 0.21
C VAL A 123 36.73 10.81 -0.67
N ASN A 124 36.25 10.96 -1.90
CA ASN A 124 36.77 11.93 -2.86
C ASN A 124 36.17 13.34 -2.70
N THR A 125 34.91 13.44 -2.27
CA THR A 125 34.18 14.72 -2.22
C THR A 125 33.84 15.18 -0.81
N GLY A 126 33.91 14.32 0.20
CA GLY A 126 33.51 14.64 1.57
C GLY A 126 31.99 14.87 1.74
N GLU A 127 31.18 14.60 0.71
CA GLU A 127 29.72 14.74 0.78
C GLU A 127 29.05 13.50 1.38
N GLU A 128 28.00 13.71 2.18
CA GLU A 128 27.13 12.63 2.68
C GLU A 128 26.23 12.12 1.55
N VAL A 129 26.52 10.92 1.06
CA VAL A 129 25.78 10.33 -0.07
C VAL A 129 24.69 9.39 0.42
N TYR A 130 24.95 8.65 1.51
CA TYR A 130 23.98 7.71 2.06
C TYR A 130 23.81 7.82 3.57
N ILE A 131 22.66 7.40 4.07
CA ILE A 131 22.31 7.33 5.49
C ILE A 131 21.87 5.90 5.79
N MET A 132 22.32 5.33 6.91
CA MET A 132 22.05 3.96 7.32
C MET A 132 21.10 3.94 8.51
N SER A 133 20.04 3.14 8.42
CA SER A 133 19.11 2.85 9.52
C SER A 133 18.49 1.47 9.35
N ASP A 134 18.33 0.72 10.45
CA ASP A 134 17.57 -0.54 10.49
C ASP A 134 17.96 -1.55 9.38
N ASN A 135 19.27 -1.74 9.18
CA ASN A 135 19.87 -2.60 8.14
C ASN A 135 19.55 -2.17 6.70
N GLN A 136 19.13 -0.93 6.48
CA GLN A 136 18.89 -0.34 5.17
C GLN A 136 19.78 0.88 4.96
N VAL A 137 20.19 1.09 3.71
CA VAL A 137 20.97 2.25 3.27
C VAL A 137 20.07 3.09 2.38
N PHE A 138 19.90 4.34 2.77
CA PHE A 138 19.08 5.33 2.10
C PHE A 138 19.96 6.34 1.38
N ASP A 139 19.54 6.76 0.21
CA ASP A 139 20.16 7.88 -0.50
C ASP A 139 19.79 9.20 0.18
N SER A 140 20.78 10.05 0.47
CA SER A 140 20.58 11.32 1.18
C SER A 140 19.73 12.33 0.37
N LYS A 141 19.83 12.29 -0.96
CA LYS A 141 19.10 13.21 -1.86
C LYS A 141 17.70 12.70 -2.17
N THR A 142 17.59 11.42 -2.51
CA THR A 142 16.31 10.83 -2.93
C THR A 142 15.48 10.26 -1.78
N LYS A 143 16.10 10.05 -0.60
CA LYS A 143 15.48 9.50 0.61
C LYS A 143 14.86 8.11 0.39
N LYS A 144 15.31 7.38 -0.63
CA LYS A 144 14.86 6.02 -0.96
C LYS A 144 15.91 5.01 -0.53
N VAL A 145 15.45 3.81 -0.21
CA VAL A 145 16.33 2.66 0.07
C VAL A 145 17.02 2.25 -1.22
N VAL A 146 18.35 2.22 -1.19
CA VAL A 146 19.21 1.86 -2.32
C VAL A 146 19.95 0.55 -2.07
N PHE A 147 20.29 0.24 -0.82
CA PHE A 147 20.97 -1.00 -0.44
C PHE A 147 20.46 -1.54 0.90
N ASN A 148 20.67 -2.82 1.15
CA ASN A 148 20.53 -3.43 2.47
C ASN A 148 21.91 -3.76 3.04
N ILE A 149 22.04 -3.72 4.36
CA ILE A 149 23.27 -4.04 5.08
C ILE A 149 23.14 -5.45 5.65
N GLN A 150 24.10 -6.31 5.32
CA GLN A 150 24.32 -7.59 6.01
C GLN A 150 25.80 -7.73 6.37
N ASP A 151 26.14 -8.80 7.10
CA ASP A 151 27.44 -9.04 7.74
C ASP A 151 28.67 -8.78 6.84
N ASN A 152 28.58 -9.03 5.53
CA ASN A 152 29.69 -8.91 4.58
C ASN A 152 29.66 -7.66 3.69
N GLY A 153 28.65 -6.78 3.81
CA GLY A 153 28.60 -5.53 3.06
C GLY A 153 27.23 -5.07 2.61
N PHE A 154 27.19 -4.25 1.56
CA PHE A 154 25.95 -3.71 0.99
C PHE A 154 25.43 -4.60 -0.11
N TYR A 155 24.14 -4.93 -0.03
CA TYR A 155 23.44 -5.79 -0.98
C TYR A 155 22.43 -4.98 -1.78
N SER A 156 22.28 -5.34 -3.06
CA SER A 156 21.23 -4.82 -3.93
C SER A 156 19.85 -5.22 -3.39
N VAL A 157 18.91 -4.28 -3.45
CA VAL A 157 17.56 -4.45 -2.93
C VAL A 157 16.54 -4.68 -4.02
N LYS A 158 15.60 -5.59 -3.77
CA LYS A 158 14.33 -5.68 -4.50
C LYS A 158 13.21 -5.15 -3.58
N ASP A 159 12.41 -4.21 -4.10
CA ASP A 159 11.22 -3.72 -3.39
C ASP A 159 10.14 -4.81 -3.37
N SER A 160 9.82 -5.30 -2.16
CA SER A 160 8.79 -6.31 -1.88
C SER A 160 7.53 -5.67 -1.25
N GLY A 161 7.39 -4.34 -1.30
CA GLY A 161 6.22 -3.59 -0.84
C GLY A 161 6.45 -2.75 0.40
N VAL A 162 5.38 -2.47 1.13
CA VAL A 162 5.41 -1.61 2.34
C VAL A 162 5.47 -2.46 3.58
N VAL A 163 6.34 -2.11 4.53
CA VAL A 163 6.32 -2.69 5.87
C VAL A 163 5.07 -2.17 6.59
N LYS A 164 4.24 -3.09 7.03
CA LYS A 164 3.06 -2.79 7.84
C LYS A 164 3.31 -3.21 9.28
N SER A 165 3.02 -2.31 10.22
CA SER A 165 3.00 -2.62 11.65
C SER A 165 1.58 -2.81 12.13
N ARG A 166 1.41 -3.60 13.19
CA ARG A 166 0.15 -3.66 13.93
C ARG A 166 0.04 -2.39 14.77
N LEU A 167 -1.17 -1.82 14.87
CA LEU A 167 -1.40 -0.71 15.78
C LEU A 167 -1.21 -1.14 17.22
N GLU A 168 -0.46 -0.35 17.98
CA GLU A 168 -0.21 -0.54 19.41
C GLU A 168 -0.60 0.70 20.21
N GLY A 169 -0.83 0.53 21.51
CA GLY A 169 -1.08 1.63 22.44
C GLY A 169 -2.42 2.37 22.22
N ASN A 170 -2.42 3.69 22.44
CA ASN A 170 -3.63 4.51 22.51
C ASN A 170 -4.44 4.53 21.20
N THR A 171 -3.77 4.49 20.05
CA THR A 171 -4.41 4.45 18.73
C THR A 171 -5.23 3.17 18.54
N LEU A 172 -4.74 2.04 19.04
CA LEU A 172 -5.47 0.77 19.00
C LEU A 172 -6.77 0.87 19.82
N TYR A 173 -6.71 1.40 21.04
CA TYR A 173 -7.91 1.55 21.88
C TYR A 173 -8.93 2.50 21.29
N ILE A 174 -8.49 3.62 20.70
CA ILE A 174 -9.37 4.56 20.01
C ILE A 174 -10.03 3.88 18.80
N MET A 175 -9.26 3.14 18.00
CA MET A 175 -9.79 2.44 16.83
C MET A 175 -10.79 1.36 17.22
N ILE A 176 -10.49 0.57 18.27
CA ILE A 176 -11.42 -0.42 18.82
C ILE A 176 -12.70 0.27 19.29
N GLY A 177 -12.59 1.39 20.02
CA GLY A 177 -13.73 2.16 20.48
C GLY A 177 -14.60 2.69 19.34
N LEU A 178 -13.97 3.21 18.28
CA LEU A 178 -14.67 3.73 17.11
C LEU A 178 -15.35 2.61 16.30
N VAL A 179 -14.69 1.47 16.14
CA VAL A 179 -15.27 0.27 15.51
C VAL A 179 -16.50 -0.20 16.30
N LEU A 180 -16.39 -0.34 17.63
CA LEU A 180 -17.51 -0.72 18.49
C LEU A 180 -18.66 0.28 18.42
N LEU A 181 -18.37 1.59 18.40
CA LEU A 181 -19.38 2.63 18.24
C LEU A 181 -20.12 2.51 16.91
N THR A 182 -19.40 2.30 15.80
CA THR A 182 -20.04 2.11 14.49
C THR A 182 -20.87 0.83 14.42
N MET A 183 -20.43 -0.25 15.05
CA MET A 183 -21.20 -1.50 15.15
C MET A 183 -22.48 -1.32 15.97
N LEU A 184 -22.40 -0.58 17.09
CA LEU A 184 -23.56 -0.26 17.92
C LEU A 184 -24.57 0.60 17.15
N ILE A 185 -24.12 1.58 16.36
CA ILE A 185 -25.02 2.38 15.51
C ILE A 185 -25.69 1.53 14.44
N VAL A 186 -24.92 0.67 13.74
CA VAL A 186 -25.44 -0.16 12.65
C VAL A 186 -26.43 -1.21 13.15
N TRP A 187 -26.16 -1.87 14.28
CA TRP A 187 -27.07 -2.88 14.84
C TRP A 187 -28.16 -2.30 15.74
N GLY A 188 -27.86 -1.26 16.51
CA GLY A 188 -28.80 -0.61 17.41
C GLY A 188 -29.89 0.16 16.66
N GLY A 189 -29.57 0.73 15.49
CA GLY A 189 -30.57 1.33 14.60
C GLY A 189 -31.48 0.31 13.89
N TYR A 190 -31.18 -0.99 13.99
CA TYR A 190 -31.92 -2.06 13.33
C TYR A 190 -33.00 -2.71 14.22
N GLN A 191 -32.95 -2.49 15.53
CA GLN A 191 -33.89 -3.06 16.50
C GLN A 191 -35.02 -2.10 16.92
N SER A 192 -34.97 -0.84 16.49
CA SER A 192 -36.02 0.18 16.69
C SER A 192 -36.88 0.35 15.44
#